data_AF-A0AAU6FUM4-F1
#
_entry.id   AF-A0AAU6FUM4-F1
#
_cell.length_a   1.000
_cell.length_b   1.000
_cell.length_c   1.000
_cell.angle_alpha   90.00
_cell.angle_beta   90.00
_cell.angle_gamma   90.00
#
_symmetry.space_group_name_H-M   'P 1'
#
loop_
_entity.id
_entity.type
_entity.pdbx_description
1 polymer ?
#
loop_
_entity_poly.entity_id
_entity_poly.type
_entity_poly.pdbx_seq_one_letter_code
_entity_poly.pdbx_strand_id
1 'polypeptide(L)'
;MSDAGLHTMTGAYALHALPDSERREFERHLGDCEACSVEVRELSETATRLGLAVSAAPPRELRERVLQEIATVRQEPPSGGHRARTTSAGRTTASRTSRWPKFALAASLAAAAGFGGIAVWQNQEAQEARQDSRAAQQESDQLAQVLAAPDAQTRSGSLEDGGKGTVVVSKSQNRAVFLASGLAEAPAGKVYQLWFDDDGTMRSAGLMQASGTSPTTYASLLDGPVDQATGMGVTVEPAGGSAQPTSAPLALMNLPSA
;
A
#
# COMPACT_ATOMS: atom_id res chain seq x y z
N MET A 1 -12.83 3.38 32.94
CA MET A 1 -12.42 2.28 32.05
C MET A 1 -11.04 1.77 32.46
N SER A 2 -10.59 0.59 31.98
CA SER A 2 -9.17 0.19 32.09
C SER A 2 -8.34 0.95 31.05
N ASP A 3 -7.06 1.16 31.33
CA ASP A 3 -6.12 1.85 30.43
C ASP A 3 -6.05 1.17 29.05
N ALA A 4 -5.95 -0.16 29.02
CA ALA A 4 -6.01 -0.95 27.79
C ALA A 4 -7.32 -0.79 26.99
N GLY A 5 -8.44 -0.48 27.65
CA GLY A 5 -9.73 -0.24 26.99
C GLY A 5 -9.85 1.15 26.35
N LEU A 6 -8.99 2.11 26.73
CA LEU A 6 -8.94 3.42 26.09
C LEU A 6 -8.19 3.38 24.76
N HIS A 7 -7.09 2.60 24.69
CA HIS A 7 -6.33 2.43 23.45
C HIS A 7 -7.14 1.83 22.29
N THR A 8 -8.15 1.00 22.57
CA THR A 8 -8.98 0.38 21.52
C THR A 8 -10.05 1.32 20.94
N MET A 9 -10.21 2.53 21.49
CA MET A 9 -11.27 3.47 21.09
C MET A 9 -10.86 4.42 19.97
N THR A 10 -9.60 4.41 19.53
CA THR A 10 -9.04 5.35 18.56
C THR A 10 -9.80 5.36 17.23
N GLY A 11 -10.18 4.18 16.72
CA GLY A 11 -11.01 4.04 15.52
C GLY A 11 -12.43 4.59 15.66
N ALA A 12 -13.12 4.25 16.75
CA ALA A 12 -14.47 4.76 17.00
C ALA A 12 -14.46 6.28 17.24
N TYR A 13 -13.43 6.80 17.91
CA TYR A 13 -13.24 8.24 18.08
C TYR A 13 -13.01 8.96 16.74
N ALA A 14 -12.12 8.44 15.89
CA ALA A 14 -11.81 9.03 14.58
C ALA A 14 -13.04 9.10 13.65
N LEU A 15 -14.00 8.19 13.81
CA LEU A 15 -15.27 8.17 13.07
C LEU A 15 -16.41 8.91 13.78
N HIS A 16 -16.12 9.61 14.89
CA HIS A 16 -17.12 10.27 15.74
C HIS A 16 -18.25 9.33 16.23
N ALA A 17 -17.92 8.06 16.46
CA ALA A 17 -18.86 6.99 16.81
C ALA A 17 -18.91 6.67 18.32
N LEU A 18 -18.17 7.41 19.16
CA LEU A 18 -18.21 7.24 20.61
C LEU A 18 -19.39 8.00 21.25
N PRO A 19 -20.06 7.39 22.25
CA PRO A 19 -20.99 8.11 23.14
C PRO A 19 -20.28 9.28 23.84
N ASP A 20 -21.04 10.34 24.16
CA ASP A 20 -20.51 11.57 24.78
C ASP A 20 -19.69 11.34 26.06
N SER A 21 -20.08 10.35 26.88
CA SER A 21 -19.34 9.99 28.11
C SER A 21 -17.99 9.37 27.82
N GLU A 22 -17.93 8.44 26.86
CA GLU A 22 -16.70 7.75 26.44
C GLU A 22 -15.78 8.70 25.69
N ARG A 23 -16.33 9.56 24.83
CA ARG A 23 -15.58 10.60 24.11
C ARG A 23 -14.83 11.51 25.08
N ARG A 24 -15.50 12.03 26.13
CA ARG A 24 -14.85 12.88 27.15
C ARG A 24 -13.81 12.13 27.99
N GLU A 25 -13.99 10.82 28.21
CA GLU A 25 -12.99 10.00 28.89
C GLU A 25 -11.75 9.80 28.00
N PHE A 26 -11.96 9.51 26.72
CA PHE A 26 -10.91 9.33 25.74
C PHE A 26 -10.16 10.64 25.41
N GLU A 27 -10.85 11.78 25.30
CA GLU A 27 -10.21 13.10 25.09
C GLU A 27 -9.26 13.48 26.24
N ARG A 28 -9.59 13.10 27.49
CA ARG A 28 -8.65 13.27 28.61
C ARG A 28 -7.41 12.41 28.44
N HIS A 29 -7.57 11.16 28.02
CA HIS A 29 -6.44 10.26 27.75
C HIS A 29 -5.59 10.74 26.57
N LEU A 30 -6.20 11.30 25.51
CA LEU A 30 -5.47 11.88 24.37
C LEU A 30 -4.53 13.01 24.79
N GLY A 31 -4.88 13.78 25.84
CA GLY A 31 -4.01 14.83 26.37
C GLY A 31 -2.66 14.32 26.90
N ASP A 32 -2.60 13.05 27.32
CA ASP A 32 -1.45 12.45 28.00
C ASP A 32 -0.81 11.29 27.22
N CYS A 33 -1.40 10.83 26.11
CA CYS A 33 -0.93 9.68 25.33
C CYS A 33 -0.56 10.05 23.87
N GLU A 34 0.74 10.10 23.59
CA GLU A 34 1.27 10.39 22.24
C GLU A 34 0.88 9.32 21.21
N ALA A 35 0.95 8.04 21.58
CA ALA A 35 0.62 6.93 20.68
C ALA A 35 -0.83 7.01 20.17
N CYS A 36 -1.80 7.22 21.08
CA CYS A 36 -3.20 7.40 20.70
C CYS A 36 -3.42 8.68 19.89
N SER A 37 -2.68 9.75 20.18
CA SER A 37 -2.76 10.99 19.39
C SER A 37 -2.29 10.80 17.95
N VAL A 38 -1.21 10.04 17.74
CA VAL A 38 -0.71 9.68 16.40
C VAL A 38 -1.72 8.81 15.67
N GLU A 39 -2.21 7.76 16.30
CA GLU A 39 -3.15 6.81 15.68
C GLU A 39 -4.48 7.49 15.31
N VAL A 40 -5.05 8.30 16.20
CA VAL A 40 -6.28 9.07 15.89
C VAL A 40 -6.09 10.00 14.71
N ARG A 41 -4.93 10.67 14.59
CA ARG A 41 -4.62 11.55 13.46
C ARG A 41 -4.59 10.78 12.14
N GLU A 42 -3.94 9.62 12.11
CA GLU A 42 -3.83 8.77 10.91
C GLU A 42 -5.17 8.17 10.49
N LEU A 43 -5.96 7.71 11.46
CA LEU A 43 -7.32 7.21 11.22
C LEU A 43 -8.25 8.32 10.75
N SER A 44 -8.14 9.53 11.30
CA SER A 44 -8.93 10.70 10.86
C SER A 44 -8.58 11.12 9.43
N GLU A 45 -7.31 11.04 9.03
CA GLU A 45 -6.90 11.31 7.66
C GLU A 45 -7.49 10.27 6.69
N THR A 46 -7.47 9.00 7.08
CA THR A 46 -8.07 7.92 6.29
C THR A 46 -9.58 8.11 6.15
N ALA A 47 -10.28 8.41 7.25
CA ALA A 47 -11.71 8.71 7.24
C ALA A 47 -12.03 9.92 6.34
N THR A 48 -11.18 10.95 6.34
CA THR A 48 -11.32 12.11 5.46
C THR A 48 -11.22 11.71 3.99
N ARG A 49 -10.23 10.88 3.62
CA ARG A 49 -10.07 10.40 2.22
C ARG A 49 -11.29 9.61 1.76
N LEU A 50 -11.82 8.73 2.61
CA LEU A 50 -13.05 7.99 2.33
C LEU A 50 -14.25 8.92 2.17
N GLY A 51 -14.40 9.92 3.05
CA GLY A 51 -15.48 10.90 2.97
C GLY A 51 -15.42 11.77 1.70
N LEU A 52 -14.22 12.17 1.27
CA LEU A 52 -14.03 12.93 0.03
C LEU A 52 -14.41 12.11 -1.21
N ALA A 53 -14.10 10.82 -1.22
CA ALA A 53 -14.43 9.92 -2.34
C ALA A 53 -15.93 9.80 -2.61
N VAL A 54 -16.77 10.04 -1.59
CA VAL A 54 -18.24 9.96 -1.68
C VAL A 54 -18.94 11.32 -1.54
N SER A 55 -18.17 12.42 -1.60
CA SER A 55 -18.71 13.76 -1.39
C SER A 55 -19.64 14.21 -2.53
N ALA A 56 -20.69 14.96 -2.18
CA ALA A 56 -21.64 15.52 -3.13
C ALA A 56 -21.63 17.05 -3.05
N ALA A 57 -21.99 17.70 -4.16
CA ALA A 57 -22.10 19.16 -4.20
C ALA A 57 -23.20 19.65 -3.23
N PRO A 58 -22.89 20.55 -2.27
CA PRO A 58 -23.90 21.09 -1.37
C PRO A 58 -24.84 22.06 -2.10
N PRO A 59 -26.08 22.28 -1.60
CA PRO A 59 -26.96 23.33 -2.11
C PRO A 59 -26.29 24.70 -2.08
N ARG A 60 -26.54 25.54 -3.09
CA ARG A 60 -25.86 26.83 -3.27
C ARG A 60 -26.07 27.79 -2.09
N GLU A 61 -27.24 27.69 -1.45
CA GLU A 61 -27.66 28.54 -0.34
C GLU A 61 -27.05 28.09 1.01
N LEU A 62 -26.43 26.91 1.08
CA LEU A 62 -25.91 26.37 2.34
C LEU A 62 -24.84 27.29 2.94
N ARG A 63 -23.96 27.86 2.11
CA ARG A 63 -22.91 28.78 2.57
C ARG A 63 -23.50 30.02 3.24
N GLU A 64 -24.49 30.64 2.60
CA GLU A 64 -25.11 31.87 3.11
C GLU A 64 -25.86 31.60 4.42
N ARG A 65 -26.62 30.51 4.50
CA ARG A 65 -27.31 30.10 5.74
C ARG A 65 -26.33 29.88 6.88
N VAL A 66 -25.24 29.14 6.66
CA VAL A 66 -24.24 28.87 7.70
C VAL A 66 -23.60 30.17 8.20
N LEU A 67 -23.25 31.10 7.29
CA LEU A 67 -22.67 32.39 7.68
C LEU A 67 -23.65 33.26 8.47
N GLN A 68 -24.94 33.22 8.15
CA GLN A 68 -25.97 33.94 8.88
C GLN A 68 -26.17 33.35 10.29
N GLU A 69 -26.22 32.02 10.42
CA GLU A 69 -26.35 31.34 11.70
C GLU A 69 -25.15 31.64 12.63
N ILE A 70 -23.92 31.57 12.11
CA ILE A 70 -22.70 31.87 12.88
C ILE A 70 -22.74 33.26 13.52
N ALA A 71 -23.34 34.26 12.84
CA ALA A 71 -23.46 35.62 13.37
C ALA A 71 -24.40 35.73 14.58
N THR A 72 -25.30 34.77 14.76
CA THR A 72 -26.27 34.73 15.86
C THR A 72 -25.90 33.77 16.99
N VAL A 73 -25.03 32.78 16.72
CA VAL A 73 -24.55 31.84 17.73
C VAL A 73 -23.56 32.54 18.66
N ARG A 74 -23.84 32.47 19.97
CA ARG A 74 -22.94 32.98 21.00
C ARG A 74 -21.59 32.27 20.93
N GLN A 75 -20.53 33.04 20.68
CA GLN A 75 -19.16 32.54 20.68
C GLN A 75 -18.71 32.24 22.11
N GLU A 76 -17.98 31.14 22.29
CA GLU A 76 -17.40 30.79 23.58
C GLU A 76 -16.32 31.82 23.96
N PRO A 77 -16.30 32.31 25.22
CA PRO A 77 -15.27 33.25 25.63
C PRO A 77 -13.89 32.61 25.46
N PRO A 78 -12.86 33.39 25.08
CA PRO A 78 -11.51 32.87 24.96
C PRO A 78 -11.12 32.20 26.28
N SER A 79 -10.75 30.92 26.22
CA SER A 79 -10.32 30.15 27.39
C SER A 79 -9.23 30.91 28.10
N GLY A 80 -9.57 31.48 29.26
CA GLY A 80 -8.67 32.30 30.06
C GLY A 80 -7.49 31.45 30.46
N GLY A 81 -6.39 31.54 29.69
CA GLY A 81 -5.10 31.05 30.13
C GLY A 81 -4.87 31.56 31.54
N HIS A 82 -4.48 30.67 32.44
CA HIS A 82 -4.01 31.03 33.76
C HIS A 82 -2.99 32.15 33.60
N ARG A 83 -3.44 33.40 33.81
CA ARG A 83 -2.56 34.50 34.17
C ARG A 83 -2.00 34.09 35.51
N ALA A 84 -0.85 33.41 35.47
CA ALA A 84 0.02 33.27 36.61
C ALA A 84 0.21 34.69 37.17
N ARG A 85 -0.49 34.96 38.27
CA ARG A 85 -0.26 36.11 39.13
C ARG A 85 1.12 35.93 39.73
N THR A 86 2.15 36.33 39.01
CA THR A 86 3.44 36.61 39.61
C THR A 86 3.34 37.97 40.26
N THR A 87 3.25 37.94 41.59
CA THR A 87 3.39 39.11 42.45
C THR A 87 4.70 39.82 42.12
N SER A 88 4.58 41.06 41.64
CA SER A 88 5.67 42.03 41.55
C SER A 88 6.26 42.26 42.94
N ALA A 89 7.47 41.75 43.15
CA ALA A 89 8.44 42.35 44.07
C ALA A 89 9.49 43.02 43.19
N GLY A 90 9.50 44.35 43.22
CA GLY A 90 10.26 45.18 42.30
C GLY A 90 11.77 44.94 42.38
N ARG A 91 12.42 45.18 41.25
CA ARG A 91 13.76 45.77 41.17
C ARG A 91 13.90 46.44 39.80
N THR A 92 13.98 47.76 39.83
CA THR A 92 14.31 48.61 38.70
C THR A 92 15.80 48.50 38.36
N THR A 93 16.08 48.75 37.07
CA THR A 93 17.37 49.08 36.42
C THR A 93 18.20 47.90 35.94
N ALA A 94 18.24 47.72 34.61
CA ALA A 94 19.43 47.96 33.80
C ALA A 94 19.12 47.65 32.32
N SER A 95 19.18 48.66 31.46
CA SER A 95 19.29 48.44 30.02
C SER A 95 20.63 47.75 29.76
N ARG A 96 20.59 46.50 29.28
CA ARG A 96 21.76 45.82 28.72
C ARG A 96 21.42 45.41 27.30
N THR A 97 21.98 46.18 26.37
CA THR A 97 22.09 45.86 24.96
C THR A 97 22.83 44.52 24.81
N SER A 98 22.09 43.44 24.63
CA SER A 98 22.68 42.14 24.29
C SER A 98 22.75 42.03 22.78
N ARG A 99 23.94 42.35 22.25
CA ARG A 99 24.40 41.89 20.94
C ARG A 99 24.23 40.37 20.91
N TRP A 100 23.52 39.81 19.92
CA TRP A 100 23.79 38.53 19.23
C TRP A 100 22.81 38.34 18.05
N PRO A 101 22.99 39.04 16.91
CA PRO A 101 22.19 38.78 15.71
C PRO A 101 22.89 37.81 14.74
N LYS A 102 23.66 36.82 15.24
CA LYS A 102 24.43 35.90 14.37
C LYS A 102 24.00 34.43 14.42
N PHE A 103 23.15 34.03 15.37
CA PHE A 103 22.73 32.64 15.52
C PHE A 103 21.25 32.37 15.20
N ALA A 104 20.43 33.41 15.07
CA ALA A 104 19.01 33.25 14.69
C ALA A 104 18.85 32.71 13.26
N LEU A 105 19.69 33.13 12.32
CA LEU A 105 19.67 32.66 10.93
C LEU A 105 20.10 31.18 10.81
N ALA A 106 21.05 30.73 11.64
CA ALA A 106 21.54 29.35 11.63
C ALA A 106 20.50 28.36 12.18
N ALA A 107 19.74 28.76 13.21
CA ALA A 107 18.66 27.94 13.77
C ALA A 107 17.49 27.74 12.78
N SER A 108 17.16 28.77 11.98
CA SER A 108 16.12 28.68 10.95
C SER A 108 16.52 27.76 9.78
N LEU A 109 17.79 27.77 9.38
CA LEU A 109 18.31 26.87 8.33
C LEU A 109 18.36 25.41 8.80
N ALA A 110 18.72 25.16 10.07
CA ALA A 110 18.70 23.82 10.64
C ALA A 110 17.28 23.24 10.77
N ALA A 111 16.30 24.06 11.17
CA ALA A 111 14.89 23.65 11.21
C ALA A 111 14.32 23.38 9.81
N ALA A 112 14.63 24.21 8.82
CA ALA A 112 14.21 23.99 7.42
C ALA A 112 14.83 22.71 6.82
N ALA A 113 16.08 22.38 7.16
CA ALA A 113 16.71 21.12 6.75
C ALA A 113 16.10 19.89 7.45
N GLY A 114 15.76 20.00 8.75
CA GLY A 114 15.10 18.93 9.52
C GLY A 114 13.68 18.63 9.03
N PHE A 115 12.84 19.65 8.85
CA PHE A 115 11.47 19.47 8.34
C PHE A 115 11.42 19.17 6.84
N GLY A 116 12.32 19.74 6.04
CA GLY A 116 12.45 19.43 4.61
C GLY A 116 12.91 18.00 4.36
N GLY A 117 13.84 17.49 5.17
CA GLY A 117 14.32 16.10 5.10
C GLY A 117 13.22 15.08 5.39
N ILE A 118 12.40 15.30 6.44
CA ILE A 118 11.29 14.41 6.80
C ILE A 118 10.19 14.42 5.73
N ALA A 119 9.85 15.59 5.17
CA ALA A 119 8.85 15.69 4.10
C ALA A 119 9.30 15.01 2.79
N VAL A 120 10.59 15.11 2.44
CA VAL A 120 11.15 14.44 1.26
C VAL A 120 11.22 12.93 1.47
N TRP A 121 11.64 12.47 2.65
CA TRP A 121 11.72 11.06 3.01
C TRP A 121 10.33 10.38 3.03
N GLN A 122 9.33 11.02 3.64
CA GLN A 122 7.95 10.51 3.67
C GLN A 122 7.29 10.51 2.29
N ASN A 123 7.61 11.48 1.43
CA ASN A 123 7.15 11.47 0.04
C ASN A 123 7.89 10.41 -0.80
N GLN A 124 9.14 10.06 -0.46
CA GLN A 124 9.87 8.97 -1.09
C GLN A 124 9.24 7.61 -0.76
N GLU A 125 9.00 7.30 0.52
CA GLU A 125 8.33 6.06 0.90
C GLU A 125 6.91 5.96 0.31
N ALA A 126 6.16 7.07 0.32
CA ALA A 126 4.83 7.09 -0.29
C ALA A 126 4.86 6.94 -1.82
N GLN A 127 5.95 7.36 -2.48
CA GLN A 127 6.13 7.14 -3.91
C GLN A 127 6.55 5.71 -4.22
N GLU A 128 7.44 5.12 -3.42
CA GLU A 128 7.85 3.72 -3.53
C GLU A 128 6.64 2.79 -3.35
N ALA A 129 5.87 2.95 -2.28
CA ALA A 129 4.66 2.15 -2.06
C ALA A 129 3.62 2.30 -3.20
N ARG A 130 3.50 3.50 -3.80
CA ARG A 130 2.62 3.72 -4.96
C ARG A 130 3.18 3.11 -6.24
N GLN A 131 4.50 3.08 -6.42
CA GLN A 131 5.15 2.45 -7.56
C GLN A 131 4.97 0.94 -7.50
N ASP A 132 5.19 0.33 -6.34
CA ASP A 132 4.99 -1.11 -6.12
C ASP A 132 3.52 -1.51 -6.36
N SER A 133 2.58 -0.74 -5.81
CA SER A 133 1.15 -0.98 -6.04
C SER A 133 0.76 -0.84 -7.51
N ARG A 134 1.31 0.13 -8.24
CA ARG A 134 1.05 0.29 -9.68
C ARG A 134 1.66 -0.85 -10.50
N ALA A 135 2.86 -1.30 -10.15
CA ALA A 135 3.51 -2.42 -10.81
C ALA A 135 2.68 -3.71 -10.64
N ALA A 136 2.27 -4.02 -9.40
CA ALA A 136 1.42 -5.18 -9.10
C ALA A 136 0.05 -5.10 -9.79
N GLN A 137 -0.54 -3.90 -9.86
CA GLN A 137 -1.80 -3.68 -10.58
C GLN A 137 -1.63 -3.90 -12.09
N GLN A 138 -0.55 -3.39 -12.69
CA GLN A 138 -0.26 -3.57 -14.11
C GLN A 138 -0.07 -5.04 -14.47
N GLU A 139 0.62 -5.80 -13.64
CA GLU A 139 0.79 -7.25 -13.83
C GLU A 139 -0.56 -7.98 -13.78
N SER A 140 -1.40 -7.63 -12.80
CA SER A 140 -2.76 -8.19 -12.67
C SER A 140 -3.66 -7.85 -13.87
N ASP A 141 -3.57 -6.62 -14.37
CA ASP A 141 -4.33 -6.18 -15.53
C ASP A 141 -3.87 -6.90 -16.81
N GLN A 142 -2.57 -7.14 -16.98
CA GLN A 142 -2.02 -7.91 -18.11
C GLN A 142 -2.45 -9.37 -18.06
N LEU A 143 -2.39 -10.00 -16.87
CA LEU A 143 -2.91 -11.35 -16.65
C LEU A 143 -4.39 -11.44 -17.05
N ALA A 144 -5.21 -10.51 -16.56
CA ALA A 144 -6.64 -10.47 -16.85
C ALA A 144 -6.93 -10.26 -18.35
N GLN A 145 -6.14 -9.42 -19.04
CA GLN A 145 -6.30 -9.20 -20.48
C GLN A 145 -6.10 -10.47 -21.30
N VAL A 146 -5.12 -11.30 -20.97
CA VAL A 146 -4.89 -12.57 -21.67
C VAL A 146 -6.00 -13.56 -21.39
N LEU A 147 -6.43 -13.67 -20.12
CA LEU A 147 -7.49 -14.58 -19.70
C LEU A 147 -8.85 -14.22 -20.31
N ALA A 148 -9.13 -12.93 -20.50
CA ALA A 148 -10.37 -12.43 -21.08
C ALA A 148 -10.31 -12.23 -22.60
N ALA A 149 -9.18 -12.55 -23.25
CA ALA A 149 -9.03 -12.35 -24.69
C ALA A 149 -10.06 -13.21 -25.47
N PRO A 150 -10.70 -12.67 -26.53
CA PRO A 150 -11.67 -13.44 -27.32
C PRO A 150 -11.09 -14.68 -27.99
N ASP A 151 -9.78 -14.67 -28.26
CA ASP A 151 -9.02 -15.77 -28.86
C ASP A 151 -8.26 -16.60 -27.81
N ALA A 152 -8.52 -16.40 -26.51
CA ALA A 152 -7.89 -17.16 -25.45
C ALA A 152 -8.22 -18.66 -25.59
N GLN A 153 -7.17 -19.47 -25.76
CA GLN A 153 -7.29 -20.93 -25.81
C GLN A 153 -6.58 -21.57 -24.63
N THR A 154 -7.15 -22.66 -24.11
CA THR A 154 -6.68 -23.32 -22.90
C THR A 154 -6.23 -24.75 -23.15
N ARG A 155 -5.14 -25.14 -22.51
CA ARG A 155 -4.69 -26.53 -22.37
C ARG A 155 -4.37 -26.82 -20.91
N SER A 156 -4.81 -27.97 -20.42
CA SER A 156 -4.54 -28.41 -19.05
C SER A 156 -3.83 -29.74 -19.05
N GLY A 157 -3.00 -29.97 -18.04
CA GLY A 157 -2.31 -31.22 -17.79
C GLY A 157 -2.13 -31.45 -16.29
N SER A 158 -1.78 -32.67 -15.92
CA SER A 158 -1.31 -32.99 -14.57
C SER A 158 0.19 -32.71 -14.48
N LEU A 159 0.65 -32.17 -13.35
CA LEU A 159 2.07 -32.10 -13.02
C LEU A 159 2.49 -33.38 -12.28
N GLU A 160 3.76 -33.77 -12.38
CA GLU A 160 4.28 -34.97 -11.69
C GLU A 160 4.04 -34.95 -10.17
N ASP A 161 4.06 -33.76 -9.54
CA ASP A 161 3.83 -33.57 -8.11
C ASP A 161 2.35 -33.63 -7.69
N GLY A 162 1.45 -34.08 -8.58
CA GLY A 162 0.01 -34.25 -8.30
C GLY A 162 -0.82 -32.97 -8.45
N GLY A 163 -0.19 -31.83 -8.75
CA GLY A 163 -0.87 -30.59 -9.10
C GLY A 163 -1.53 -30.64 -10.47
N LYS A 164 -2.41 -29.67 -10.74
CA LYS A 164 -2.98 -29.43 -12.07
C LYS A 164 -2.44 -28.13 -12.64
N GLY A 165 -1.93 -28.18 -13.87
CA GLY A 165 -1.42 -27.05 -14.62
C GLY A 165 -2.35 -26.70 -15.77
N THR A 166 -2.50 -25.42 -16.05
CA THR A 166 -3.33 -24.91 -17.14
C THR A 166 -2.62 -23.74 -17.79
N VAL A 167 -2.40 -23.83 -19.09
CA VAL A 167 -1.93 -22.72 -19.90
C VAL A 167 -3.07 -22.10 -20.67
N VAL A 168 -3.12 -20.77 -20.67
CA VAL A 168 -4.02 -19.96 -21.47
C VAL A 168 -3.17 -19.14 -22.43
N VAL A 169 -3.46 -19.21 -23.72
CA VAL A 169 -2.70 -18.51 -24.77
C VAL A 169 -3.64 -17.60 -25.55
N SER A 170 -3.24 -16.34 -25.74
CA SER A 170 -3.84 -15.42 -26.71
C SER A 170 -2.80 -15.08 -27.76
N LYS A 171 -3.04 -15.52 -29.01
CA LYS A 171 -2.12 -15.25 -30.13
C LYS A 171 -2.22 -13.80 -30.58
N SER A 172 -3.41 -13.22 -30.54
CA SER A 172 -3.66 -11.81 -30.87
C SER A 172 -2.91 -10.85 -29.94
N GLN A 173 -2.77 -11.21 -28.65
CA GLN A 173 -1.97 -10.47 -27.68
C GLN A 173 -0.49 -10.89 -27.67
N ASN A 174 -0.13 -11.99 -28.35
CA ASN A 174 1.18 -12.62 -28.31
C ASN A 174 1.67 -12.87 -26.87
N ARG A 175 0.81 -13.49 -26.06
CA ARG A 175 1.00 -13.72 -24.62
C ARG A 175 0.45 -15.08 -24.18
N ALA A 176 0.99 -15.58 -23.08
CA ALA A 176 0.50 -16.77 -22.40
C ALA A 176 0.48 -16.58 -20.88
N VAL A 177 -0.44 -17.27 -20.22
CA VAL A 177 -0.61 -17.30 -18.77
C VAL A 177 -0.58 -18.75 -18.32
N PHE A 178 0.15 -19.03 -17.25
CA PHE A 178 0.12 -20.33 -16.59
C PHE A 178 -0.56 -20.24 -15.23
N LEU A 179 -1.47 -21.17 -14.99
CA LEU A 179 -2.19 -21.35 -13.74
C LEU A 179 -1.89 -22.75 -13.21
N ALA A 180 -1.48 -22.84 -11.96
CA ALA A 180 -1.31 -24.13 -11.28
C ALA A 180 -2.06 -24.16 -9.96
N SER A 181 -2.63 -25.32 -9.63
CA SER A 181 -3.32 -25.56 -8.37
C SER A 181 -2.90 -26.89 -7.77
N GLY A 182 -2.66 -26.92 -6.46
CA GLY A 182 -2.22 -28.13 -5.76
C GLY A 182 -0.77 -28.50 -6.07
N LEU A 183 0.02 -27.57 -6.61
CA LEU A 183 1.47 -27.74 -6.74
C LEU A 183 2.10 -27.55 -5.37
N ALA A 184 2.98 -28.46 -4.96
CA ALA A 184 3.70 -28.34 -3.69
C ALA A 184 4.54 -27.05 -3.66
N GLU A 185 4.91 -26.58 -2.48
CA GLU A 185 5.84 -25.47 -2.37
C GLU A 185 7.22 -25.89 -2.92
N ALA A 186 7.91 -24.98 -3.61
CA ALA A 186 9.24 -25.25 -4.13
C ALA A 186 10.18 -25.65 -2.98
N PRO A 187 11.06 -26.65 -3.16
CA PRO A 187 12.03 -27.03 -2.15
C PRO A 187 12.89 -25.84 -1.69
N ALA A 188 13.39 -25.89 -0.45
CA ALA A 188 14.20 -24.79 0.10
C ALA A 188 15.38 -24.43 -0.81
N GLY A 189 15.51 -23.14 -1.13
CA GLY A 189 16.57 -22.63 -2.04
C GLY A 189 16.33 -22.91 -3.53
N LYS A 190 15.12 -23.35 -3.90
CA LYS A 190 14.69 -23.59 -5.28
C LYS A 190 13.48 -22.73 -5.62
N VAL A 191 13.22 -22.59 -6.92
CA VAL A 191 12.06 -21.91 -7.49
C VAL A 191 11.49 -22.75 -8.64
N TYR A 192 10.20 -22.60 -8.92
CA TYR A 192 9.65 -23.11 -10.18
C TYR A 192 9.90 -22.10 -11.29
N GLN A 193 10.36 -22.57 -12.45
CA GLN A 193 10.62 -21.74 -13.63
C GLN A 193 9.79 -22.23 -14.81
N LEU A 194 9.23 -21.25 -15.55
CA LEU A 194 8.48 -21.47 -16.77
C LEU A 194 9.40 -21.36 -17.98
N TRP A 195 9.11 -22.17 -18.99
CA TRP A 195 9.85 -22.20 -20.25
C TRP A 195 8.89 -22.23 -21.43
N PHE A 196 9.22 -21.49 -22.48
CA PHE A 196 8.70 -21.73 -23.82
C PHE A 196 9.55 -22.79 -24.50
N ASP A 197 8.90 -23.72 -25.19
CA ASP A 197 9.56 -24.69 -26.05
C ASP A 197 9.49 -24.19 -27.50
N ASP A 198 10.62 -23.68 -27.99
CA ASP A 198 10.80 -23.24 -29.37
C ASP A 198 11.54 -24.37 -30.15
N ASP A 199 10.77 -25.34 -30.64
CA ASP A 199 11.27 -26.48 -31.43
C ASP A 199 12.40 -27.29 -30.74
N GLY A 200 12.19 -27.61 -29.46
CA GLY A 200 13.13 -28.33 -28.60
C GLY A 200 14.11 -27.42 -27.85
N THR A 201 14.11 -26.12 -28.12
CA THR A 201 14.92 -25.14 -27.39
C THR A 201 14.10 -24.50 -26.29
N MET A 202 14.46 -24.76 -25.03
CA MET A 202 13.78 -24.19 -23.88
C MET A 202 14.25 -22.77 -23.60
N ARG A 203 13.40 -21.79 -23.91
CA ARG A 203 13.61 -20.36 -23.63
C ARG A 203 12.92 -19.99 -22.33
N SER A 204 13.64 -19.31 -21.44
CA SER A 204 13.08 -18.89 -20.15
C SER A 204 11.87 -17.98 -20.36
N ALA A 205 10.79 -18.28 -19.64
CA ALA A 205 9.50 -17.59 -19.69
C ALA A 205 9.08 -17.04 -18.32
N GLY A 206 10.04 -16.83 -17.43
CA GLY A 206 9.82 -16.23 -16.11
C GLY A 206 9.77 -17.23 -14.95
N LEU A 207 9.82 -16.70 -13.73
CA LEU A 207 9.72 -17.48 -12.49
C LEU A 207 8.26 -17.53 -12.03
N MET A 208 7.81 -18.68 -11.53
CA MET A 208 6.46 -18.79 -10.98
C MET A 208 6.38 -18.10 -9.63
N GLN A 209 5.34 -17.29 -9.47
CA GLN A 209 5.02 -16.64 -8.20
C GLN A 209 3.74 -17.25 -7.63
N ALA A 210 3.77 -17.55 -6.33
CA ALA A 210 2.57 -17.99 -5.62
C ALA A 210 1.53 -16.86 -5.67
N SER A 211 0.28 -17.22 -5.98
CA SER A 211 -0.81 -16.26 -6.11
C SER A 211 -1.63 -16.20 -4.83
N GLY A 212 -1.79 -15.00 -4.29
CA GLY A 212 -2.61 -14.74 -3.11
C GLY A 212 -2.04 -15.39 -1.84
N THR A 213 -2.93 -15.89 -0.98
CA THR A 213 -2.58 -16.46 0.33
C THR A 213 -2.35 -17.96 0.32
N SER A 214 -2.52 -18.64 -0.83
CA SER A 214 -2.37 -20.10 -0.92
C SER A 214 -0.98 -20.45 -1.47
N PRO A 215 -0.14 -21.17 -0.71
CA PRO A 215 1.21 -21.53 -1.16
C PRO A 215 1.19 -22.58 -2.30
N THR A 216 0.04 -23.15 -2.63
CA THR A 216 -0.12 -24.20 -3.66
C THR A 216 -0.84 -23.74 -4.91
N THR A 217 -1.16 -22.44 -5.01
CA THR A 217 -1.80 -21.83 -6.18
C THR A 217 -0.86 -20.83 -6.81
N TYR A 218 -0.65 -20.96 -8.11
CA TYR A 218 0.26 -20.12 -8.88
C TYR A 218 -0.48 -19.54 -10.07
N ALA A 219 -0.24 -18.27 -10.36
CA ALA A 219 -0.71 -17.59 -11.54
C ALA A 219 0.41 -16.69 -12.04
N SER A 220 0.92 -16.94 -13.24
CA SER A 220 2.06 -16.20 -13.76
C SER A 220 1.87 -15.92 -15.25
N LEU A 221 2.05 -14.67 -15.63
CA LEU A 221 2.20 -14.26 -17.02
C LEU A 221 3.57 -14.75 -17.51
N LEU A 222 3.62 -15.39 -18.67
CA LEU A 222 4.90 -15.83 -19.24
C LEU A 222 5.63 -14.66 -19.87
N ASP A 223 6.94 -14.58 -19.61
CA ASP A 223 7.82 -13.55 -20.15
C ASP A 223 8.13 -13.79 -21.63
N GLY A 224 7.87 -12.78 -22.45
CA GLY A 224 8.17 -12.79 -23.88
C GLY A 224 7.04 -13.29 -24.77
N PRO A 225 7.27 -13.31 -26.10
CA PRO A 225 6.24 -13.69 -27.07
C PRO A 225 6.03 -15.21 -27.15
N VAL A 226 4.81 -15.59 -27.51
CA VAL A 226 4.38 -16.98 -27.70
C VAL A 226 4.44 -17.43 -29.18
N ASP A 227 4.67 -16.50 -30.10
CA ASP A 227 4.62 -16.71 -31.55
C ASP A 227 5.47 -17.87 -32.10
N GLN A 228 6.64 -18.11 -31.53
CA GLN A 228 7.55 -19.19 -31.94
C GLN A 228 7.43 -20.45 -31.08
N ALA A 229 6.67 -20.39 -29.98
CA ALA A 229 6.57 -21.48 -29.03
C ALA A 229 5.56 -22.53 -29.51
N THR A 230 5.99 -23.78 -29.56
CA THR A 230 5.13 -24.95 -29.84
C THR A 230 4.65 -25.61 -28.55
N GLY A 231 5.39 -25.42 -27.46
CA GLY A 231 5.09 -25.96 -26.14
C GLY A 231 5.52 -25.04 -25.01
N MET A 232 5.32 -25.52 -23.80
CA MET A 232 5.86 -24.93 -22.59
C MET A 232 6.26 -26.01 -21.60
N GLY A 233 7.14 -25.65 -20.65
CA GLY A 233 7.53 -26.51 -19.56
C GLY A 233 7.62 -25.81 -18.21
N VAL A 234 7.64 -26.62 -17.16
CA VAL A 234 7.84 -26.22 -15.77
C VAL A 234 8.97 -27.07 -15.19
N THR A 235 9.97 -26.45 -14.57
CA THR A 235 11.08 -27.15 -13.91
C THR A 235 11.34 -26.59 -12.51
N VAL A 236 12.09 -27.35 -11.71
CA VAL A 236 12.60 -26.88 -10.40
C VAL A 236 14.03 -26.40 -10.58
N GLU A 237 14.28 -25.13 -10.32
CA GLU A 237 15.55 -24.46 -10.60
C GLU A 237 16.16 -23.87 -9.33
N PRO A 238 17.48 -23.60 -9.30
CA PRO A 238 18.10 -22.84 -8.22
C PRO A 238 17.42 -21.50 -7.97
N ALA A 239 17.52 -20.97 -6.75
CA ALA A 239 17.06 -19.61 -6.45
C ALA A 239 17.62 -18.60 -7.46
N GLY A 240 16.73 -17.77 -8.03
CA GLY A 240 17.04 -16.85 -9.12
C GLY A 240 16.82 -17.40 -10.53
N GLY A 241 16.53 -18.71 -10.66
CA GLY A 241 16.31 -19.38 -11.94
C GLY A 241 17.59 -19.76 -12.65
N SER A 242 17.42 -20.27 -13.87
CA SER A 242 18.47 -20.75 -14.76
C SER A 242 18.33 -20.13 -16.15
N ALA A 243 19.42 -20.12 -16.92
CA ALA A 243 19.40 -19.74 -18.34
C ALA A 243 18.88 -20.88 -19.23
N GLN A 244 19.01 -22.13 -18.78
CA GLN A 244 18.48 -23.34 -19.41
C GLN A 244 18.01 -24.30 -18.30
N PRO A 245 17.05 -25.20 -18.57
CA PRO A 245 16.59 -26.18 -17.59
C PRO A 245 17.74 -26.98 -16.97
N THR A 246 17.78 -27.07 -15.64
CA THR A 246 18.80 -27.87 -14.91
C THR A 246 18.22 -29.13 -14.28
N SER A 247 16.90 -29.28 -14.25
CA SER A 247 16.19 -30.45 -13.75
C SER A 247 15.26 -31.06 -14.80
N ALA A 248 14.77 -32.27 -14.51
CA ALA A 248 13.72 -32.87 -15.32
C ALA A 248 12.44 -32.01 -15.26
N PRO A 249 11.72 -31.85 -16.37
CA PRO A 249 10.50 -31.06 -16.40
C PRO A 249 9.39 -31.75 -15.61
N LEU A 250 8.79 -31.01 -14.68
CA LEU A 250 7.59 -31.45 -13.93
C LEU A 250 6.34 -31.46 -14.80
N ALA A 251 6.35 -30.66 -15.87
CA ALA A 251 5.32 -30.64 -16.88
C ALA A 251 5.94 -30.22 -18.22
N LEU A 252 5.49 -30.87 -19.29
CA LEU A 252 5.63 -30.43 -20.67
C LEU A 252 4.23 -30.42 -21.28
N MET A 253 3.84 -29.30 -21.87
CA MET A 253 2.51 -29.13 -22.46
C MET A 253 2.65 -28.48 -23.82
N ASN A 254 2.02 -29.08 -24.83
CA ASN A 254 1.87 -28.44 -26.13
C ASN A 254 0.94 -27.24 -25.97
N LEU A 255 1.31 -26.12 -26.59
CA LEU A 255 0.43 -24.96 -26.65
C LEU A 255 -0.74 -25.24 -27.60
N PRO A 256 -1.91 -24.62 -27.37
CA PRO A 256 -3.02 -24.73 -28.30
C PRO A 256 -2.60 -24.37 -29.74
N SER A 257 -2.74 -25.34 -30.65
CA SER A 257 -2.70 -25.12 -32.09
C SER A 257 -3.96 -24.35 -32.48
N ALA A 258 -3.82 -23.35 -33.36
CA ALA A 258 -4.99 -22.67 -33.95
C ALA A 258 -5.77 -23.64 -34.85
#